data_AF-A0A499W1T8-F1
#
_entry.id   AF-A0A499W1T8-F1
#
_cell.length_a   1.000
_cell.length_b   1.000
_cell.length_c   1.000
_cell.angle_alpha   90.00
_cell.angle_beta   90.00
_cell.angle_gamma   90.00
#
_symmetry.space_group_name_H-M   'P 1'
#
loop_
_entity.id
_entity.type
_entity.pdbx_description
1 polymer ?
#
loop_
_entity_poly.entity_id
_entity_poly.type
_entity_poly.pdbx_seq_one_letter_code
_entity_poly.pdbx_strand_id
1 'polypeptide(L)'
;MRLATARDELIPLRDVRVQENPAYLSVVLLGRVITQLGTLSMVHDGVVENMFASDLAFLQDFYRQVNAEGHTRAAVTCPHCEEPFEVELGGSRLGES
;
A
#
# COMPACT_ATOMS: atom_id res chain seq x y z
N MET A 1 -2.43 -4.21 -2.11
CA MET A 1 -1.51 -3.92 -1.00
C MET A 1 -2.15 -4.43 0.28
N ARG A 2 -1.36 -4.88 1.27
CA ARG A 2 -1.86 -5.30 2.59
C ARG A 2 -1.39 -4.32 3.68
N LEU A 3 -2.02 -4.37 4.85
CA LEU A 3 -1.52 -3.70 6.05
C LEU A 3 -0.10 -4.20 6.37
N ALA A 4 0.77 -3.25 6.70
CA ALA A 4 2.10 -3.49 7.19
C ALA A 4 2.03 -4.01 8.62
N THR A 5 2.80 -5.05 8.89
CA THR A 5 3.04 -5.50 10.25
C THR A 5 4.22 -4.72 10.83
N ALA A 6 4.36 -4.72 12.15
CA ALA A 6 5.56 -4.19 12.80
C ALA A 6 6.87 -4.83 12.25
N ARG A 7 6.79 -6.08 11.79
CA ARG A 7 7.92 -6.77 11.16
C ARG A 7 8.29 -6.15 9.80
N ASP A 8 7.31 -5.73 9.02
CA ASP A 8 7.54 -5.07 7.72
C ASP A 8 8.18 -3.69 7.89
N GLU A 9 7.90 -3.01 9.00
CA GLU A 9 8.47 -1.69 9.34
C GLU A 9 9.91 -1.82 9.89
N LEU A 10 10.18 -2.83 10.70
CA LEU A 10 11.45 -2.94 11.43
C LEU A 10 12.54 -3.70 10.66
N ILE A 11 12.19 -4.73 9.89
CA ILE A 11 13.20 -5.51 9.16
C ILE A 11 13.98 -4.68 8.14
N PRO A 12 13.36 -3.80 7.33
CA PRO A 12 14.06 -2.99 6.33
C PRO A 12 15.15 -2.10 6.92
N LEU A 13 15.05 -1.70 8.19
CA LEU A 13 16.08 -0.90 8.88
C LEU A 13 17.43 -1.64 9.02
N ARG A 14 17.43 -2.96 8.81
CA ARG A 14 18.65 -3.79 8.79
C ARG A 14 19.23 -3.98 7.39
N ASP A 15 18.56 -3.53 6.34
CA ASP A 15 19.08 -3.59 4.97
C ASP A 15 20.22 -2.57 4.81
N VAL A 16 21.37 -3.01 4.28
CA VAL A 16 22.56 -2.16 4.11
C VAL A 16 22.25 -0.94 3.24
N ARG A 17 21.43 -1.10 2.18
CA ARG A 17 21.05 0.00 1.29
C ARG A 17 20.22 1.06 2.02
N VAL A 18 19.39 0.65 2.97
CA VAL A 18 18.59 1.56 3.80
C VAL A 18 19.47 2.29 4.83
N GLN A 19 20.48 1.61 5.39
CA GLN A 19 21.43 2.23 6.31
C GLN A 19 22.30 3.27 5.61
N GLU A 20 22.75 2.99 4.39
CA GLU A 20 23.51 3.92 3.56
C GLU A 20 22.64 5.07 3.03
N ASN A 21 21.38 4.77 2.68
CA ASN A 21 20.43 5.74 2.17
C ASN A 21 19.01 5.53 2.76
N PRO A 22 18.62 6.31 3.78
CA PRO A 22 17.31 6.20 4.40
C PRO A 22 16.12 6.37 3.44
N ALA A 23 16.29 7.06 2.31
CA ALA A 23 15.23 7.21 1.31
C ALA A 23 14.82 5.85 0.67
N TYR A 24 15.74 4.87 0.67
CA TYR A 24 15.53 3.54 0.12
C TYR A 24 14.58 2.67 0.97
N LEU A 25 14.28 3.09 2.21
CA LEU A 25 13.34 2.40 3.09
C LEU A 25 11.99 2.19 2.40
N SER A 26 11.48 3.23 1.73
CA SER A 26 10.20 3.20 1.04
C SER A 26 10.14 2.12 -0.04
N VAL A 27 11.23 1.91 -0.78
CA VAL A 27 11.34 0.90 -1.85
C VAL A 27 11.25 -0.51 -1.28
N VAL A 28 12.06 -0.80 -0.26
CA VAL A 28 12.10 -2.12 0.40
C VAL A 28 10.77 -2.42 1.09
N LEU A 29 10.18 -1.42 1.73
CA LEU A 29 8.90 -1.55 2.40
C LEU A 29 7.79 -1.86 1.39
N LEU A 30 7.68 -1.06 0.33
CA LEU A 30 6.65 -1.26 -0.70
C LEU A 30 6.77 -2.64 -1.36
N GLY A 31 7.98 -3.12 -1.63
CA GLY A 31 8.23 -4.46 -2.15
C GLY A 31 7.71 -5.60 -1.26
N ARG A 32 7.46 -5.36 0.04
CA ARG A 32 6.95 -6.36 1.00
C ARG A 32 5.45 -6.35 1.17
N VAL A 33 4.81 -5.21 0.95
CA VAL A 33 3.39 -4.98 1.28
C VAL A 33 2.49 -4.89 0.05
N ILE A 34 3.06 -4.66 -1.14
CA ILE A 34 2.31 -4.77 -2.40
C ILE A 34 1.99 -6.25 -2.64
N THR A 35 0.70 -6.58 -2.70
CA THR A 35 0.21 -7.95 -2.88
C THR A 35 0.04 -8.31 -4.36
N GLN A 36 -0.25 -7.32 -5.21
CA GLN A 36 -0.40 -7.47 -6.65
C GLN A 36 -0.21 -6.10 -7.31
N LEU A 37 0.40 -6.09 -8.50
CA LEU A 37 0.51 -4.91 -9.35
C LEU A 37 0.26 -5.31 -10.80
N GLY A 38 -0.93 -5.02 -11.31
CA GLY A 38 -1.35 -5.40 -12.65
C GLY A 38 -1.24 -6.93 -12.87
N THR A 39 -0.51 -7.30 -13.92
CA THR A 39 -0.25 -8.69 -14.33
C THR A 39 1.12 -9.22 -13.91
N LEU A 40 1.87 -8.47 -13.09
CA LEU A 40 3.17 -8.93 -12.61
C LEU A 40 3.02 -10.18 -11.73
N SER A 41 3.81 -11.20 -12.03
CA SER A 41 3.78 -12.48 -11.32
C SER A 41 4.28 -12.37 -9.88
N MET A 42 5.20 -11.43 -9.62
CA MET A 42 5.77 -11.16 -8.31
C MET A 42 6.18 -9.68 -8.23
N VAL A 43 5.98 -9.07 -7.08
CA VAL A 43 6.49 -7.73 -6.77
C VAL A 43 7.54 -7.88 -5.68
N HIS A 44 8.70 -7.27 -5.91
CA HIS A 44 9.79 -7.17 -4.94
C HIS A 44 10.43 -5.78 -5.06
N ASP A 45 11.37 -5.47 -4.17
CA ASP A 45 12.05 -4.17 -4.09
C ASP A 45 12.69 -3.74 -5.43
N GLY A 46 13.35 -4.65 -6.14
CA GLY A 46 13.90 -4.35 -7.48
C GLY A 46 12.84 -3.95 -8.54
N VAL A 47 11.59 -4.40 -8.43
CA VAL A 47 10.50 -3.91 -9.31
C VAL A 47 10.17 -2.47 -8.96
N VAL A 48 10.05 -2.18 -7.65
CA VAL A 48 9.71 -0.85 -7.13
C VAL A 48 10.81 0.17 -7.40
N GLU A 49 12.08 -0.24 -7.29
CA GLU A 49 13.25 0.59 -7.58
C GLU A 49 13.29 1.10 -9.01
N ASN A 50 12.78 0.31 -9.96
CA ASN A 50 12.81 0.64 -11.39
C ASN A 50 11.53 1.36 -11.87
N MET A 51 10.66 1.80 -10.96
CA MET A 51 9.47 2.56 -11.32
C MET A 51 9.78 4.04 -11.62
N PHE A 52 8.90 4.70 -12.36
CA PHE A 52 8.97 6.15 -12.47
C PHE A 52 8.78 6.80 -11.11
N ALA A 53 9.43 7.95 -10.89
CA ALA A 53 9.35 8.66 -9.62
C ALA A 53 7.90 9.02 -9.23
N SER A 54 7.04 9.33 -10.21
CA SER A 54 5.61 9.60 -10.00
C SER A 54 4.86 8.37 -9.49
N ASP A 55 5.16 7.18 -10.01
CA ASP A 55 4.51 5.94 -9.61
C ASP A 55 4.94 5.53 -8.21
N LEU A 56 6.23 5.70 -7.90
CA LEU A 56 6.75 5.48 -6.56
C LEU A 56 6.07 6.41 -5.55
N ALA A 57 5.96 7.70 -5.87
CA ALA A 57 5.27 8.67 -5.01
C ALA A 57 3.80 8.27 -4.79
N PHE A 58 3.08 7.90 -5.86
CA PHE A 58 1.71 7.41 -5.76
C PHE A 58 1.60 6.19 -4.82
N LEU A 59 2.47 5.20 -4.96
CA LEU A 59 2.46 4.01 -4.11
C LEU A 59 2.84 4.32 -2.65
N GLN A 60 3.74 5.26 -2.41
CA GLN A 60 4.04 5.74 -1.06
C GLN A 60 2.83 6.42 -0.43
N ASP A 61 2.07 7.20 -1.18
CA ASP A 61 0.86 7.87 -0.69
C ASP A 61 -0.23 6.85 -0.39
N PHE A 62 -0.43 5.90 -1.30
CA PHE A 62 -1.37 4.79 -1.10
C PHE A 62 -0.99 3.92 0.10
N TYR A 63 0.31 3.66 0.31
CA TYR A 63 0.79 2.98 1.50
C TYR A 63 0.39 3.70 2.78
N ARG A 64 0.58 5.02 2.84
CA ARG A 64 0.20 5.82 4.01
C ARG A 64 -1.30 5.78 4.23
N GLN A 65 -2.11 5.89 3.19
CA GLN A 65 -3.56 5.79 3.29
C GLN A 65 -3.99 4.44 3.89
N VAL A 66 -3.47 3.33 3.35
CA VAL A 66 -3.80 1.98 3.83
C VAL A 66 -3.39 1.76 5.29
N ASN A 67 -2.26 2.32 5.73
CA ASN A 67 -1.68 2.02 7.05
C ASN A 67 -1.94 3.07 8.13
N ALA A 68 -2.36 4.29 7.78
CA ALA A 68 -2.71 5.33 8.75
C ALA A 68 -4.12 5.14 9.32
N GLU A 69 -5.06 4.59 8.53
CA GLU A 69 -6.48 4.48 8.89
C GLU A 69 -6.80 3.16 9.61
N GLY A 70 -5.87 2.18 9.61
CA GLY A 70 -6.06 0.86 10.23
C GLY A 70 -7.10 -0.03 9.53
N HIS A 71 -7.94 0.55 8.67
CA HIS A 71 -8.97 -0.09 7.85
C HIS A 71 -9.08 0.70 6.53
N THR A 72 -9.29 0.03 5.38
CA THR A 72 -9.65 0.71 4.12
C THR A 72 -11.14 1.08 4.12
N ARG A 73 -11.61 1.72 5.18
CA ARG A 73 -13.01 2.10 5.35
C ARG A 73 -13.12 3.62 5.32
N ALA A 74 -13.90 4.14 4.39
CA ALA A 74 -14.26 5.55 4.37
C ALA A 74 -15.70 5.72 4.83
N ALA A 75 -15.88 6.61 5.81
CA ALA A 75 -17.20 7.13 6.13
C ALA A 75 -17.69 8.01 4.98
N VAL A 76 -18.81 7.64 4.37
CA VAL A 76 -19.45 8.40 3.30
C VAL A 76 -20.90 8.69 3.67
N THR A 77 -21.40 9.85 3.26
CA THR A 77 -22.80 10.24 3.44
C THR A 77 -23.56 9.97 2.15
N CYS A 78 -24.67 9.23 2.24
CA CYS A 78 -25.53 9.00 1.09
C CYS A 78 -26.18 10.33 0.63
N PRO A 79 -26.01 10.78 -0.63
CA PRO A 79 -26.59 12.04 -1.10
C PRO A 79 -28.12 11.98 -1.30
N HIS A 80 -28.73 10.80 -1.19
CA HIS A 80 -30.17 10.62 -1.41
C HIS A 80 -30.99 10.60 -0.12
N CYS A 81 -30.45 10.01 0.95
CA CYS A 81 -31.17 9.86 2.22
C CYS A 81 -30.40 10.39 3.43
N GLU A 82 -29.21 10.98 3.22
CA GLU A 82 -28.34 11.58 4.25
C GLU A 82 -27.84 10.61 5.34
N GLU A 83 -28.11 9.31 5.17
CA GLU A 83 -27.63 8.27 6.08
C GLU A 83 -26.10 8.07 5.92
N PRO A 84 -25.31 8.13 7.01
CA PRO A 84 -23.89 7.82 6.96
C PRO A 84 -23.68 6.30 6.87
N PHE A 85 -22.71 5.87 6.06
CA PHE A 85 -22.30 4.46 5.96
C PHE A 85 -20.80 4.32 5.69
N GLU A 86 -20.25 3.17 6.06
CA GLU A 86 -18.84 2.83 5.85
C GLU A 86 -18.69 2.07 4.53
N VAL A 87 -17.86 2.59 3.61
CA VAL A 87 -17.48 1.87 2.38
C VAL A 87 -16.10 1.28 2.50
N GLU A 88 -15.98 0.00 2.16
CA GLU A 88 -14.69 -0.65 2.03
C GLU A 88 -14.07 -0.27 0.67
N LEU A 89 -13.09 0.63 0.70
CA LEU A 89 -12.36 1.11 -0.47
C LEU A 89 -11.38 0.05 -1.02
N GLY A 90 -11.20 -1.05 -0.29
CA GLY A 90 -10.44 -2.22 -0.72
C GLY A 90 -11.24 -3.07 -1.71
N GLY A 91 -10.96 -2.91 -3.00
CA GLY A 91 -11.64 -3.66 -4.05
C GLY A 91 -11.55 -5.18 -3.87
N SER A 92 -12.70 -5.81 -3.70
CA SER A 92 -12.93 -7.17 -4.18
C SER A 92 -14.34 -7.25 -4.75
N ARG A 93 -14.41 -7.46 -6.07
CA ARG A 93 -15.56 -8.12 -6.69
C ARG A 93 -15.63 -9.52 -6.06
N LEU A 94 -16.58 -9.73 -5.16
CA LEU A 94 -16.99 -11.06 -4.74
C LEU A 94 -18.22 -11.46 -5.56
N GLY A 95 -18.02 -12.43 -6.44
CA GLY A 95 -19.03 -13.42 -6.83
C GLY A 95 -20.20 -12.92 -7.67
N GLU A 96 -20.01 -12.91 -8.99
CA GLU A 96 -21.13 -13.17 -9.91
C GLU A 96 -21.45 -14.67 -9.87
N SER A 97 -22.55 -15.05 -9.21
CA SER A 97 -23.55 -16.09 -9.55
C SER A 97 -24.22 -16.64 -8.29
#